data_AF-A0AAW9X1G9-F1
#
_entry.id   AF-A0AAW9X1G9-F1
#
_cell.length_a   1.000
_cell.length_b   1.000
_cell.length_c   1.000
_cell.angle_alpha   90.00
_cell.angle_beta   90.00
_cell.angle_gamma   90.00
#
_symmetry.space_group_name_H-M   'P 1'
#
loop_
_entity.id
_entity.type
_entity.pdbx_description
1 polymer ?
#
loop_
_entity_poly.entity_id
_entity_poly.type
_entity_poly.pdbx_seq_one_letter_code
_entity_poly.pdbx_strand_id
1 'polypeptide(L)'
;MTITLQAVNELIASLESAGELSIREQKFLKLAKAYQQLAAENVALKAGVTYFAYSPEYGFDYFKDKQSAIDTAQAEIDAYREDADDGWSEDVQRVSWGIVIQQAQGFDAQGLHTSDSRHTYQTCNYRLVDSVETPVTDAYLAGIKADGVEEFAAKLRIPSDDQFFDALAKGVALAADDFAKQLREGADK
;
A
#
# COMPACT_ATOMS: atom_id res chain seq x y z
N MET A 1 13.47 19.06 -45.77
CA MET A 1 14.48 17.99 -45.73
C MET A 1 13.78 16.70 -46.12
N THR A 2 14.09 16.13 -47.28
CA THR A 2 13.45 14.90 -47.79
C THR A 2 14.34 13.71 -47.48
N ILE A 3 13.82 12.76 -46.71
CA ILE A 3 14.52 11.49 -46.44
C ILE A 3 14.27 10.54 -47.62
N THR A 4 15.29 9.78 -48.02
CA THR A 4 15.19 8.82 -49.14
C THR A 4 14.64 7.48 -48.65
N LEU A 5 13.99 6.73 -49.55
CA LEU A 5 13.46 5.39 -49.22
C LEU A 5 14.56 4.43 -48.71
N GLN A 6 15.77 4.57 -49.25
CA GLN A 6 16.97 3.84 -48.82
C GLN A 6 17.31 4.13 -47.36
N ALA A 7 17.32 5.41 -46.96
CA ALA A 7 17.60 5.81 -45.59
C ALA A 7 16.53 5.31 -44.60
N VAL A 8 15.27 5.23 -45.02
CA VAL A 8 14.19 4.63 -44.21
C VAL A 8 14.44 3.13 -43.99
N ASN A 9 14.82 2.40 -45.05
CA ASN A 9 15.06 0.96 -44.96
C ASN A 9 16.29 0.62 -44.09
N GLU A 10 17.36 1.40 -44.20
CA GLU A 10 18.54 1.25 -43.34
C GLU A 10 18.22 1.55 -41.87
N LEU A 11 17.37 2.55 -41.60
CA LEU A 11 16.91 2.87 -40.26
C LEU A 11 16.05 1.75 -39.66
N ILE A 12 15.13 1.18 -40.45
CA ILE A 12 14.30 0.04 -40.02
C ILE A 12 15.18 -1.16 -39.69
N ALA A 13 16.11 -1.53 -40.57
CA ALA A 13 17.03 -2.65 -40.33
C ALA A 13 17.92 -2.43 -39.10
N SER A 14 18.39 -1.19 -38.89
CA SER A 14 19.15 -0.81 -37.69
C SER A 14 18.31 -1.01 -36.42
N LEU A 15 17.07 -0.53 -36.40
CA LEU A 15 16.17 -0.63 -35.24
C LEU A 15 15.76 -2.07 -34.95
N GLU A 16 15.48 -2.87 -35.98
CA GLU A 16 15.15 -4.29 -35.84
C GLU A 16 16.37 -5.12 -35.37
N SER A 17 17.58 -4.79 -35.83
CA SER A 17 18.82 -5.48 -35.41
C SER A 17 19.26 -5.12 -33.99
N ALA A 18 18.91 -3.91 -33.51
CA ALA A 18 19.24 -3.45 -32.18
C ALA A 18 18.47 -4.22 -31.08
N GLY A 19 17.37 -4.91 -31.44
CA GLY A 19 16.53 -5.63 -30.49
C GLY A 19 15.90 -4.72 -29.44
N GLU A 20 15.81 -3.41 -29.71
CA GLU A 20 15.24 -2.45 -28.80
C GLU A 20 13.71 -2.62 -28.75
N LEU A 21 13.18 -2.79 -27.54
CA LEU A 21 11.75 -2.83 -27.31
C LEU A 21 11.11 -1.55 -27.85
N SER A 22 10.04 -1.71 -28.63
CA SER A 22 9.21 -0.61 -29.07
C SER A 22 8.65 0.16 -27.86
N ILE A 23 8.30 1.42 -28.06
CA ILE A 23 7.63 2.26 -27.04
C ILE A 23 6.41 1.54 -26.43
N ARG A 24 5.68 0.78 -27.26
CA ARG A 24 4.52 0.01 -26.81
C ARG A 24 4.94 -1.12 -25.87
N GLU A 25 5.95 -1.91 -26.23
CA GLU A 25 6.40 -3.02 -25.39
C GLU A 25 7.05 -2.53 -24.10
N GLN A 26 7.80 -1.43 -24.13
CA GLN A 26 8.32 -0.78 -22.92
C GLN A 26 7.19 -0.37 -21.97
N LYS A 27 6.09 0.21 -22.49
CA LYS A 27 4.91 0.56 -21.69
C LYS A 27 4.26 -0.68 -21.09
N PHE A 28 4.10 -1.76 -21.86
CA PHE A 28 3.55 -3.02 -21.36
C PHE A 28 4.42 -3.64 -20.25
N LEU A 29 5.74 -3.62 -20.40
CA LEU A 29 6.66 -4.13 -19.38
C LEU A 29 6.60 -3.30 -18.08
N LYS A 30 6.55 -1.96 -18.18
CA LYS A 30 6.38 -1.08 -17.01
C LYS A 30 5.08 -1.39 -16.27
N LEU A 31 3.98 -1.56 -17.01
CA LEU A 31 2.68 -1.90 -16.44
C LEU A 31 2.70 -3.30 -15.80
N ALA A 32 3.27 -4.30 -16.46
CA ALA A 32 3.40 -5.65 -15.92
C ALA A 32 4.21 -5.67 -14.62
N LYS A 33 5.30 -4.90 -14.56
CA LYS A 33 6.11 -4.76 -13.34
C LYS A 33 5.31 -4.14 -12.20
N ALA A 34 4.55 -3.06 -12.47
CA ALA A 34 3.68 -2.44 -11.46
C ALA A 34 2.63 -3.43 -10.92
N TYR A 35 2.00 -4.22 -11.81
CA TYR A 35 1.05 -5.26 -11.38
C TYR A 35 1.70 -6.35 -10.52
N GLN A 36 2.91 -6.81 -10.88
CA GLN A 36 3.63 -7.79 -10.06
C GLN A 36 4.00 -7.23 -8.69
N GLN A 37 4.45 -5.98 -8.61
CA GLN A 37 4.75 -5.30 -7.35
C GLN A 37 3.50 -5.15 -6.48
N LEU A 38 2.38 -4.72 -7.06
CA LEU A 38 1.12 -4.60 -6.34
C LEU A 38 0.59 -5.96 -5.86
N ALA A 39 0.74 -7.02 -6.67
CA ALA A 39 0.38 -8.37 -6.26
C ALA A 39 1.27 -8.87 -5.10
N ALA A 40 2.57 -8.59 -5.14
CA ALA A 40 3.49 -8.94 -4.05
C ALA A 40 3.14 -8.21 -2.75
N GLU A 41 2.84 -6.90 -2.81
CA GLU A 41 2.39 -6.14 -1.64
C GLU A 41 1.08 -6.68 -1.07
N ASN A 42 0.11 -7.02 -1.93
CA ASN A 42 -1.15 -7.65 -1.50
C ASN A 42 -0.95 -9.02 -0.83
N VAL A 43 0.07 -9.79 -1.25
CA VAL A 43 0.44 -11.05 -0.58
C VAL A 43 1.08 -10.77 0.78
N ALA A 44 1.97 -9.78 0.87
CA ALA A 44 2.60 -9.38 2.13
C ALA A 44 1.57 -8.86 3.15
N LEU A 45 0.60 -8.04 2.71
CA LEU A 45 -0.53 -7.57 3.51
C LEU A 45 -1.35 -8.73 4.10
N LYS A 46 -1.41 -9.88 3.42
CA LYS A 46 -2.10 -11.09 3.92
C LYS A 46 -1.22 -11.96 4.83
N ALA A 47 0.10 -11.85 4.74
CA ALA A 47 1.04 -12.69 5.48
C ALA A 47 1.49 -12.09 6.82
N GLY A 48 1.45 -10.76 6.96
CA GLY A 48 1.83 -10.03 8.19
C GLY A 48 0.68 -9.73 9.15
N VAL A 49 -0.54 -10.17 8.84
CA VAL A 49 -1.72 -9.91 9.67
C VAL A 49 -1.84 -10.91 10.81
N THR A 50 -2.14 -10.40 11.99
CA THR A 50 -2.57 -11.22 13.13
C THR A 50 -4.07 -11.42 13.04
N TYR A 51 -4.53 -12.63 13.30
CA TYR A 51 -5.94 -12.97 13.38
C TYR A 51 -6.34 -13.15 14.84
N PHE A 52 -7.62 -12.99 15.15
CA PHE A 52 -8.16 -13.33 16.46
C PHE A 52 -9.35 -14.26 16.34
N ALA A 53 -9.58 -15.07 17.37
CA ALA A 53 -10.87 -15.66 17.70
C ALA A 53 -11.30 -15.09 19.06
N TYR A 54 -12.59 -14.84 19.22
CA TYR A 54 -13.19 -14.34 20.46
C TYR A 54 -14.36 -15.22 20.87
N SER A 55 -14.39 -15.60 22.14
CA SER A 55 -15.55 -16.20 22.82
C SER A 55 -15.82 -15.47 24.15
N PRO A 56 -17.09 -15.34 24.58
CA PRO A 56 -17.42 -14.92 25.93
C PRO A 56 -16.79 -15.79 27.03
N GLU A 57 -16.49 -17.06 26.76
CA GLU A 57 -15.96 -17.99 27.78
C GLU A 57 -14.49 -17.71 28.15
N TYR A 58 -13.65 -17.38 27.17
CA TYR A 58 -12.20 -17.26 27.36
C TYR A 58 -11.57 -15.98 26.79
N GLY A 59 -12.34 -15.11 26.14
CA GLY A 59 -11.86 -13.84 25.60
C GLY A 59 -11.20 -13.99 24.24
N PHE A 60 -10.07 -13.31 24.01
CA PHE A 60 -9.38 -13.28 22.72
C PHE A 60 -8.19 -14.25 22.66
N ASP A 61 -8.17 -15.08 21.64
CA ASP A 61 -6.99 -15.83 21.20
C ASP A 61 -6.44 -15.24 19.90
N TYR A 62 -5.11 -15.20 19.77
CA TYR A 62 -4.43 -14.62 18.61
C TYR A 62 -3.70 -15.69 17.79
N PHE A 63 -3.81 -15.57 16.47
CA PHE A 63 -3.29 -16.54 15.51
C PHE A 63 -2.47 -15.86 14.41
N LYS A 64 -1.46 -16.58 13.90
CA LYS A 64 -0.65 -16.13 12.75
C LYS A 64 -1.29 -16.47 11.41
N ASP A 65 -2.22 -17.42 11.40
CA ASP A 65 -2.92 -17.84 10.19
C ASP A 65 -4.43 -17.72 10.36
N LYS A 66 -5.09 -17.44 9.23
CA LYS A 66 -6.53 -17.24 9.15
C LYS A 66 -7.31 -18.49 9.57
N GLN A 67 -6.83 -19.67 9.18
CA GLN A 67 -7.61 -20.89 9.32
C GLN A 67 -7.73 -21.30 10.78
N SER A 68 -6.65 -21.19 11.56
CA SER A 68 -6.67 -21.47 12.98
C SER A 68 -7.67 -20.59 13.74
N ALA A 69 -7.75 -19.28 13.43
CA ALA A 69 -8.74 -18.40 14.04
C ALA A 69 -10.19 -18.81 13.70
N ILE A 70 -10.43 -19.24 12.46
CA ILE A 70 -11.74 -19.74 12.02
C ILE A 70 -12.07 -21.05 12.73
N ASP A 71 -11.13 -21.99 12.76
CA ASP A 71 -11.31 -23.31 13.34
C ASP A 71 -11.58 -23.21 14.85
N THR A 72 -10.89 -22.31 15.56
CA THR A 72 -11.15 -22.05 16.98
C THR A 72 -12.54 -21.46 17.20
N ALA A 73 -12.95 -20.45 16.43
CA ALA A 73 -14.30 -19.89 16.55
C ALA A 73 -15.38 -20.92 16.18
N GLN A 74 -15.13 -21.78 15.20
CA GLN A 74 -16.07 -22.82 14.79
C GLN A 74 -16.19 -23.93 15.84
N ALA A 75 -15.08 -24.34 16.45
CA ALA A 75 -15.08 -25.31 17.54
C ALA A 75 -15.92 -24.82 18.73
N GLU A 76 -15.85 -23.52 19.03
CA GLU A 76 -16.68 -22.91 20.07
C GLU A 76 -18.17 -22.91 19.71
N ILE A 77 -18.51 -22.52 18.47
CA ILE A 77 -19.90 -22.60 17.98
C ILE A 77 -20.42 -24.04 18.03
N ASP A 78 -19.56 -25.01 17.74
CA ASP A 78 -19.90 -26.43 17.78
C ASP A 78 -20.15 -26.90 19.22
N ALA A 79 -19.35 -26.43 20.20
CA ALA A 79 -19.59 -26.68 21.62
C ALA A 79 -20.95 -26.11 22.09
N TYR A 80 -21.29 -24.87 21.71
CA TYR A 80 -22.63 -24.32 21.97
C TYR A 80 -23.77 -25.13 21.32
N ARG A 81 -23.49 -25.82 20.20
CA ARG A 81 -24.49 -26.64 19.50
C ARG A 81 -24.81 -27.92 20.27
N GLU A 82 -23.87 -28.45 21.05
CA GLU A 82 -24.07 -29.68 21.83
C GLU A 82 -25.13 -29.50 22.93
N ASP A 83 -25.29 -28.28 23.45
CA ASP A 83 -26.26 -27.94 24.50
C ASP A 83 -27.50 -27.20 23.97
N ALA A 84 -27.70 -27.15 22.64
CA ALA A 84 -28.74 -26.34 22.00
C ALA A 84 -30.16 -26.97 21.98
N ASP A 85 -30.41 -27.99 22.81
CA ASP A 85 -31.66 -28.77 22.81
C ASP A 85 -32.93 -27.90 22.98
N ASP A 86 -32.84 -26.83 23.78
CA ASP A 86 -33.92 -25.85 24.01
C ASP A 86 -33.72 -24.51 23.28
N GLY A 87 -32.75 -24.45 22.36
CA GLY A 87 -32.36 -23.26 21.62
C GLY A 87 -30.92 -22.83 21.86
N TRP A 88 -30.45 -21.89 21.03
CA TRP A 88 -29.08 -21.38 21.12
C TRP A 88 -28.91 -20.41 22.29
N SER A 89 -27.79 -20.53 23.00
CA SER A 89 -27.35 -19.49 23.93
C SER A 89 -27.21 -18.14 23.20
N GLU A 90 -27.64 -17.05 23.82
CA GLU A 90 -27.41 -15.70 23.29
C GLU A 90 -25.92 -15.36 23.17
N ASP A 91 -25.05 -16.08 23.87
CA ASP A 91 -23.61 -15.85 23.82
C ASP A 91 -22.96 -16.35 22.52
N VAL A 92 -23.58 -17.33 21.82
CA VAL A 92 -23.03 -17.84 20.54
C VAL A 92 -22.90 -16.74 19.49
N GLN A 93 -23.80 -15.74 19.51
CA GLN A 93 -23.78 -14.63 18.55
C GLN A 93 -22.56 -13.72 18.73
N ARG A 94 -21.87 -13.84 19.87
CA ARG A 94 -20.69 -13.05 20.23
C ARG A 94 -19.42 -13.78 19.81
N VAL A 95 -19.47 -15.09 19.55
CA VAL A 95 -18.33 -15.84 19.01
C VAL A 95 -17.95 -15.27 17.64
N SER A 96 -16.70 -14.84 17.50
CA SER A 96 -16.25 -14.17 16.28
C SER A 96 -14.79 -14.45 15.99
N TRP A 97 -14.42 -14.40 14.71
CA TRP A 97 -13.03 -14.34 14.29
C TRP A 97 -12.82 -13.08 13.45
N GLY A 98 -11.59 -12.58 13.40
CA GLY A 98 -11.28 -11.38 12.65
C GLY A 98 -9.78 -11.13 12.43
N ILE A 99 -9.49 -9.99 11.82
CA ILE A 99 -8.12 -9.51 11.55
C ILE A 99 -7.82 -8.35 12.49
N VAL A 100 -6.61 -8.34 13.05
CA VAL A 100 -6.06 -7.22 13.80
C VAL A 100 -5.38 -6.27 12.82
N ILE A 101 -5.93 -5.07 12.64
CA ILE A 101 -5.40 -4.05 11.72
C ILE A 101 -4.25 -3.26 12.39
N GLN A 102 -4.38 -3.00 13.69
CA GLN A 102 -3.37 -2.31 14.50
C GLN A 102 -3.22 -2.99 15.85
N GLN A 103 -1.99 -3.05 16.34
CA GLN A 103 -1.69 -3.53 17.69
C GLN A 103 -0.88 -2.48 18.45
N ALA A 104 -1.10 -2.39 19.75
CA ALA A 104 -0.27 -1.57 20.61
C ALA A 104 1.17 -2.11 20.61
N GLN A 105 2.14 -1.29 20.23
CA GLN A 105 3.55 -1.62 20.33
C GLN A 105 4.24 -0.71 21.34
N GLY A 106 5.10 -1.31 22.16
CA GLY A 106 5.95 -0.59 23.10
C GLY A 106 7.03 0.18 22.34
N PHE A 107 7.20 1.45 22.69
CA PHE A 107 8.25 2.32 22.17
C PHE A 107 8.85 3.15 23.31
N ASP A 108 10.00 3.78 23.02
CA ASP A 108 10.71 4.60 24.01
C ASP A 108 11.00 3.83 25.31
N ALA A 109 11.55 2.62 25.14
CA ALA A 109 11.91 1.77 26.26
C ALA A 109 13.00 2.45 27.08
N GLN A 110 12.67 2.79 28.32
CA GLN A 110 13.58 3.45 29.26
C GLN A 110 14.52 2.41 29.88
N GLY A 111 15.51 2.86 30.65
CA GLY A 111 16.43 1.95 31.34
C GLY A 111 15.71 0.98 32.30
N LEU A 112 16.40 -0.07 32.75
CA LEU A 112 15.87 -0.91 33.82
C LEU A 112 15.84 -0.12 35.13
N HIS A 113 14.67 -0.07 35.74
CA HIS A 113 14.41 0.51 37.05
C HIS A 113 14.35 -0.62 38.08
N THR A 114 14.71 -0.33 39.33
CA THR A 114 14.53 -1.27 40.45
C THR A 114 13.58 -0.64 41.45
N SER A 115 12.48 -1.32 41.75
CA SER A 115 11.53 -0.88 42.76
C SER A 115 12.10 -1.01 44.17
N ASP A 116 11.48 -0.36 45.14
CA ASP A 116 11.81 -0.52 46.56
C ASP A 116 11.65 -1.98 47.04
N SER A 117 10.80 -2.75 46.37
CA SER A 117 10.62 -4.20 46.56
C SER A 117 11.65 -5.06 45.80
N ARG A 118 12.72 -4.46 45.27
CA ARG A 118 13.79 -5.09 44.47
C ARG A 118 13.31 -5.81 43.20
N HIS A 119 12.17 -5.42 42.65
CA HIS A 119 11.74 -5.90 41.34
C HIS A 119 12.38 -5.02 40.27
N THR A 120 13.07 -5.64 39.32
CA THR A 120 13.61 -4.92 38.17
C THR A 120 12.54 -4.88 37.08
N TYR A 121 12.21 -3.68 36.61
CA TYR A 121 11.20 -3.46 35.57
C TYR A 121 11.69 -2.43 34.56
N GLN A 122 11.15 -2.50 33.35
CA GLN A 122 11.39 -1.51 32.30
C GLN A 122 10.09 -0.76 32.05
N THR A 123 10.18 0.56 31.93
CA THR A 123 9.04 1.40 31.53
C THR A 123 9.14 1.71 30.05
N CYS A 124 8.01 1.66 29.35
CA CYS A 124 7.89 2.06 27.96
C CYS A 124 6.49 2.66 27.74
N ASN A 125 6.36 3.49 26.70
CA ASN A 125 5.07 3.99 26.25
C ASN A 125 4.50 3.04 25.20
N TYR A 126 3.18 3.01 25.05
CA TYR A 126 2.51 2.23 24.02
C TYR A 126 1.76 3.15 23.06
N ARG A 127 1.81 2.84 21.78
CA ARG A 127 0.98 3.48 20.74
C ARG A 127 0.45 2.43 19.78
N LEU A 128 -0.67 2.72 19.14
CA LEU A 128 -1.10 1.96 17.97
C LEU A 128 -0.12 2.23 16.83
N VAL A 129 0.36 1.16 16.21
CA VAL A 129 1.24 1.23 15.05
C VAL A 129 0.54 0.50 13.92
N ASP A 130 0.58 1.09 12.71
CA ASP A 130 0.14 0.40 11.51
C ASP A 130 1.01 -0.84 11.31
N SER A 131 0.37 -2.00 11.25
CA SER A 131 1.09 -3.26 11.25
C SER A 131 1.74 -3.56 9.89
N VAL A 132 1.39 -2.79 8.84
CA VAL A 132 1.85 -3.04 7.47
C VAL A 132 2.06 -1.73 6.72
N GLU A 133 3.26 -1.56 6.14
CA GLU A 133 3.57 -0.48 5.20
C GLU A 133 3.13 -0.88 3.78
N THR A 134 2.67 0.08 2.98
CA THR A 134 2.21 -0.14 1.60
C THR A 134 2.99 0.70 0.58
N PRO A 135 4.32 0.56 0.49
CA PRO A 135 5.17 1.46 -0.28
C PRO A 135 4.87 1.43 -1.78
N VAL A 136 4.44 0.29 -2.35
CA VAL A 136 4.05 0.20 -3.76
C VAL A 136 2.75 0.96 -4.01
N THR A 137 1.77 0.82 -3.12
CA THR A 137 0.51 1.59 -3.21
C THR A 137 0.78 3.08 -3.02
N ASP A 138 1.64 3.46 -2.08
CA ASP A 138 2.02 4.86 -1.85
C ASP A 138 2.71 5.46 -3.07
N ALA A 139 3.65 4.73 -3.68
CA ALA A 139 4.32 5.13 -4.90
C ALA A 139 3.34 5.28 -6.08
N TYR A 140 2.35 4.38 -6.18
CA TYR A 140 1.31 4.46 -7.18
C TYR A 140 0.41 5.70 -6.99
N LEU A 141 -0.01 6.00 -5.77
CA LEU A 141 -0.77 7.22 -5.45
C LEU A 141 0.05 8.48 -5.75
N ALA A 142 1.34 8.49 -5.44
CA ALA A 142 2.23 9.60 -5.76
C ALA A 142 2.34 9.81 -7.28
N GLY A 143 2.41 8.72 -8.05
CA GLY A 143 2.32 8.75 -9.52
C GLY A 143 1.04 9.38 -10.03
N ILE A 144 -0.13 8.96 -9.52
CA ILE A 144 -1.43 9.56 -9.88
C ILE A 144 -1.48 11.05 -9.55
N LYS A 145 -0.97 11.45 -8.38
CA LYS A 145 -0.90 12.86 -7.99
C LYS A 145 -0.02 13.65 -8.95
N ALA A 146 1.12 13.10 -9.35
CA ALA A 146 2.01 13.71 -10.32
C ALA A 146 1.33 13.86 -11.70
N ASP A 147 0.67 12.81 -12.20
CA ASP A 147 -0.06 12.84 -13.48
C ASP A 147 -1.11 13.98 -13.49
N GLY A 148 -1.86 14.15 -12.40
CA GLY A 148 -2.85 15.23 -12.28
C GLY A 148 -2.23 16.63 -12.27
N VAL A 149 -1.07 16.80 -11.62
CA VAL A 149 -0.31 18.06 -11.59
C VAL A 149 0.27 18.38 -12.98
N GLU A 150 0.78 17.38 -13.69
CA GLU A 150 1.27 17.51 -15.07
C GLU A 150 0.14 17.90 -16.03
N GLU A 151 -1.06 17.32 -15.88
CA GLU A 151 -2.22 17.71 -16.66
C GLU A 151 -2.63 19.18 -16.39
N PHE A 152 -2.63 19.59 -15.12
CA PHE A 152 -2.87 20.99 -14.75
C PHE A 152 -1.83 21.94 -15.38
N ALA A 153 -0.54 21.59 -15.32
CA ALA A 153 0.52 22.35 -15.94
C ALA A 153 0.35 22.45 -17.47
N ALA A 154 -0.10 21.37 -18.12
CA ALA A 154 -0.40 21.36 -19.55
C ALA A 154 -1.57 22.31 -19.89
N LYS A 155 -2.61 22.38 -19.05
CA LYS A 155 -3.73 23.32 -19.23
C LYS A 155 -3.30 24.79 -19.12
N LEU A 156 -2.39 25.10 -18.21
CA LEU A 156 -1.84 26.46 -18.05
C LEU A 156 -0.97 26.92 -19.23
N ARG A 157 -0.46 25.98 -20.03
CA ARG A 157 0.36 26.29 -21.22
C ARG A 157 -0.47 26.56 -22.47
N ILE A 158 -1.80 26.46 -22.39
CA ILE A 158 -2.68 26.80 -23.52
C ILE A 158 -2.67 28.32 -23.69
N PRO A 159 -2.20 28.85 -24.83
CA PRO A 159 -2.12 30.29 -25.06
C PRO A 159 -3.49 30.97 -25.03
N SER A 160 -3.56 32.17 -24.49
CA SER A 160 -4.74 33.04 -24.50
C SER A 160 -4.49 34.32 -25.32
N ASP A 161 -5.51 35.18 -25.43
CA ASP A 161 -5.37 36.47 -26.11
C ASP A 161 -4.51 37.49 -25.31
N ASP A 162 -4.13 37.17 -24.06
CA ASP A 162 -3.35 38.04 -23.18
C ASP A 162 -1.96 37.46 -22.86
N GLN A 163 -0.94 38.08 -23.46
CA GLN A 163 0.46 37.69 -23.29
C GLN A 163 0.97 37.83 -21.84
N PHE A 164 0.40 38.75 -21.05
CA PHE A 164 0.78 38.92 -19.65
C PHE A 164 0.30 37.75 -18.79
N PHE A 165 -0.96 37.35 -18.96
CA PHE A 165 -1.50 36.16 -18.27
C PHE A 165 -0.83 34.87 -18.74
N ASP A 166 -0.48 34.76 -20.02
CA ASP A 166 0.27 33.62 -20.55
C ASP A 166 1.68 33.49 -19.90
N ALA A 167 2.36 34.62 -19.67
CA ALA A 167 3.66 34.61 -18.99
C ALA A 167 3.53 34.16 -17.52
N LEU A 168 2.49 34.63 -16.82
CA LEU A 168 2.19 34.19 -15.45
C LEU A 168 1.85 32.69 -15.40
N ALA A 169 0.99 32.23 -16.30
CA ALA A 169 0.56 30.84 -16.39
C ALA A 169 1.73 29.89 -16.68
N LYS A 170 2.69 30.30 -17.52
CA LYS A 170 3.95 29.55 -17.73
C LYS A 170 4.78 29.42 -16.47
N GLY A 171 4.89 30.46 -15.66
CA GLY A 171 5.59 30.41 -14.37
C GLY A 171 4.96 29.39 -13.42
N VAL A 172 3.63 29.39 -13.33
CA VAL A 172 2.89 28.42 -12.51
C VAL A 172 3.02 26.99 -13.07
N ALA A 173 2.99 26.83 -14.40
CA ALA A 173 3.16 25.53 -15.04
C ALA A 173 4.56 24.92 -14.81
N LEU A 174 5.61 25.75 -14.70
CA LEU A 174 6.95 25.26 -14.35
C LEU A 174 7.03 24.79 -12.90
N ALA A 175 6.46 25.57 -11.97
CA ALA A 175 6.39 25.16 -10.57
C ALA A 175 5.57 23.87 -10.36
N ALA A 176 4.50 23.70 -11.14
CA ALA A 176 3.72 22.47 -11.16
C ALA A 176 4.52 21.27 -11.68
N ASP A 177 5.30 21.42 -12.76
CA ASP A 177 6.18 20.34 -13.25
C ASP A 177 7.23 19.93 -12.19
N ASP A 178 7.84 20.91 -11.51
CA ASP A 178 8.81 20.65 -10.44
C ASP A 178 8.16 19.89 -9.27
N PHE A 179 6.93 20.25 -8.91
CA PHE A 179 6.18 19.56 -7.87
C PHE A 179 5.80 18.13 -8.27
N ALA A 180 5.35 17.92 -9.52
CA ALA A 180 5.08 16.59 -10.04
C ALA A 180 6.33 15.70 -10.02
N LYS A 181 7.49 16.27 -10.36
CA LYS A 181 8.78 15.58 -10.28
C LYS A 181 9.11 15.16 -8.84
N GLN A 182 8.93 16.05 -7.87
CA GLN A 182 9.16 15.74 -6.45
C GLN A 182 8.25 14.59 -5.95
N LEU A 183 6.98 14.57 -6.38
CA LEU A 183 6.06 13.48 -6.04
C LEU A 183 6.56 12.14 -6.58
N ARG A 184 7.11 12.10 -7.80
CA ARG A 184 7.68 10.88 -8.38
C ARG A 184 9.00 10.47 -7.72
N GLU A 185 9.86 11.41 -7.34
CA GLU A 185 11.15 11.11 -6.69
C GLU A 185 11.01 10.70 -5.22
N GLY A 186 10.00 11.23 -4.51
CA GLY A 186 9.68 10.85 -3.14
C GLY A 186 9.04 9.47 -3.01
N ALA A 187 8.50 8.91 -4.10
CA ALA A 187 7.88 7.60 -4.17
C ALA A 187 8.88 6.42 -4.16
N ASP A 188 10.16 6.68 -4.45
CA ASP A 188 11.23 5.67 -4.52
C ASP A 188 12.09 5.60 -3.24
N LYS A 189 11.71 6.31 -2.16
CA LYS A 189 12.39 6.31 -0.85
C LYS A 189 11.60 5.56 0.19
#